data_AF-A0A371ATG5-F1
#
_entry.id   AF-A0A371ATG5-F1
#
_cell.length_a   1.000
_cell.length_b   1.000
_cell.length_c   1.000
_cell.angle_alpha   90.00
_cell.angle_beta   90.00
_cell.angle_gamma   90.00
#
_symmetry.space_group_name_H-M   'P 1'
#
loop_
_entity.id
_entity.type
_entity.pdbx_description
1 polymer ?
#
loop_
_entity_poly.entity_id
_entity_poly.type
_entity_poly.pdbx_seq_one_letter_code
_entity_poly.pdbx_strand_id
1 'polypeptide(L)'
;MREIKYRAFDKASGIMFGIDGFDKKYVWGYKAGVKIKVKRNEVILMQYTGLQDKNGKEIREGDIFHLGDKNIKYQVVWNDTGLQGKQIRSSSYTDLQYWGNCIEVIGNIYENPELTKE
;
A
#
# COMPACT_ATOMS: atom_id res chain seq x y z
N MET A 1 -10.46 15.94 9.17
CA MET A 1 -9.67 15.98 7.91
C MET A 1 -8.68 14.83 7.96
N ARG A 2 -8.61 13.97 6.93
CA ARG A 2 -7.68 12.83 6.94
C ARG A 2 -6.28 13.27 6.50
N GLU A 3 -5.25 12.67 7.06
CA GLU A 3 -3.88 12.90 6.61
C GLU A 3 -3.68 12.37 5.19
N ILE A 4 -3.00 13.15 4.34
CA ILE A 4 -2.67 12.76 2.98
C ILE A 4 -1.17 12.46 2.93
N LYS A 5 -0.84 11.16 2.89
CA LYS A 5 0.53 10.65 2.82
C LYS A 5 0.66 9.66 1.69
N TYR A 6 1.81 9.62 1.02
CA TYR A 6 2.10 8.67 -0.04
C TYR A 6 3.43 7.95 0.20
N ARG A 7 3.55 6.74 -0.35
CA ARG A 7 4.84 6.08 -0.62
C ARG A 7 4.99 5.84 -2.12
N ALA A 8 6.20 5.65 -2.59
CA ALA A 8 6.49 5.33 -3.98
C ALA A 8 7.28 4.03 -4.09
N PHE A 9 6.97 3.26 -5.12
CA PHE A 9 7.81 2.17 -5.61
C PHE A 9 8.52 2.61 -6.89
N ASP A 10 9.85 2.63 -6.88
CA ASP A 10 10.67 2.87 -8.06
C ASP A 10 10.81 1.59 -8.89
N LYS A 11 10.25 1.60 -10.11
CA LYS A 11 10.24 0.44 -11.00
C LYS A 11 11.64 0.03 -11.45
N ALA A 12 12.57 0.99 -11.56
CA ALA A 12 13.91 0.72 -12.09
C ALA A 12 14.81 0.03 -11.06
N SER A 13 14.75 0.50 -9.80
CA SER A 13 15.56 -0.07 -8.72
C SER A 13 14.85 -1.14 -7.89
N GLY A 14 13.53 -1.25 -8.00
CA GLY A 14 12.74 -2.16 -7.16
C GLY A 14 12.62 -1.69 -5.70
N ILE A 15 12.76 -0.38 -5.46
CA ILE A 15 12.84 0.17 -4.10
C ILE A 15 11.55 0.89 -3.72
N MET A 16 10.97 0.51 -2.57
CA MET A 16 9.94 1.29 -1.89
C MET A 16 10.57 2.42 -1.04
N PHE A 17 10.05 3.64 -1.15
CA PHE A 17 10.50 4.80 -0.37
C PHE A 17 9.35 5.72 0.07
N GLY A 18 9.55 6.45 1.17
CA GLY A 18 8.59 7.46 1.64
C GLY A 18 8.70 8.75 0.84
N ILE A 19 7.58 9.39 0.54
CA ILE A 19 7.55 10.61 -0.28
C ILE A 19 7.57 11.84 0.61
N ASP A 20 8.45 12.78 0.26
CA ASP A 20 8.52 14.13 0.86
C ASP A 20 7.86 15.15 -0.07
N GLY A 21 7.91 14.94 -1.39
CA GLY A 21 7.20 15.78 -2.36
C GLY A 21 7.28 15.25 -3.79
N PHE A 22 6.51 15.88 -4.68
CA PHE A 22 6.55 15.61 -6.11
C PHE A 22 6.10 16.81 -6.94
N ASP A 23 6.52 16.84 -8.20
CA ASP A 23 6.05 17.76 -9.21
C ASP A 23 5.56 16.99 -10.46
N LYS A 24 5.41 17.68 -11.60
CA LYS A 24 4.97 17.08 -12.87
C LYS A 24 5.99 16.08 -13.44
N LYS A 25 7.27 16.21 -13.10
CA LYS A 25 8.39 15.48 -13.70
C LYS A 25 9.06 14.51 -12.72
N TYR A 26 9.11 14.81 -11.43
CA TYR A 26 9.84 14.04 -10.43
C TYR A 26 9.04 13.77 -9.16
N VAL A 27 9.43 12.70 -8.48
CA VAL A 27 9.04 12.36 -7.11
C VAL A 27 10.31 12.25 -6.29
N TRP A 28 10.32 12.82 -5.08
CA TRP A 28 11.46 12.75 -4.18
C TRP A 28 11.04 12.40 -2.75
N GLY A 29 11.99 11.86 -2.02
CA GLY A 29 11.78 11.43 -0.64
C GLY A 29 12.98 10.70 -0.10
N TYR A 30 12.74 9.78 0.82
CA TYR A 30 13.81 9.17 1.61
C TYR A 30 13.58 7.67 1.82
N LYS A 31 14.69 6.93 1.87
CA LYS A 31 14.76 5.58 2.42
C LYS A 31 16.00 5.46 3.29
N ALA A 32 15.85 5.05 4.55
CA ALA A 32 16.96 4.87 5.49
C ALA A 32 17.93 6.08 5.54
N GLY A 33 17.41 7.31 5.53
CA GLY A 33 18.19 8.55 5.55
C GLY A 33 18.79 8.98 4.21
N VAL A 34 18.69 8.16 3.15
CA VAL A 34 19.19 8.49 1.81
C VAL A 34 18.11 9.19 1.00
N LYS A 35 18.46 10.35 0.40
CA LYS A 35 17.59 11.08 -0.53
C LYS A 35 17.43 10.32 -1.84
N ILE A 36 16.19 10.17 -2.28
CA ILE A 36 15.82 9.54 -3.55
C ILE A 36 15.09 10.59 -4.40
N LYS A 37 15.42 10.66 -5.69
CA LYS A 37 14.70 11.47 -6.68
C LYS A 37 14.58 10.69 -7.99
N VAL A 38 13.36 10.37 -8.38
CA VAL A 38 13.04 9.53 -9.55
C VAL A 38 12.07 10.27 -10.47
N LYS A 39 12.12 9.99 -11.77
CA LYS A 39 11.12 10.52 -12.72
C LYS A 39 9.73 10.01 -12.35
N ARG A 40 8.72 10.87 -12.45
CA ARG A 40 7.34 10.56 -12.03
C ARG A 40 6.73 9.36 -12.78
N ASN A 41 7.06 9.17 -14.06
CA ASN A 41 6.57 8.07 -14.88
C ASN A 41 7.19 6.71 -14.51
N GLU A 42 8.34 6.71 -13.83
CA GLU A 42 9.08 5.51 -13.40
C GLU A 42 8.69 5.03 -12.00
N VAL A 43 7.78 5.75 -11.31
CA VAL A 43 7.33 5.35 -9.97
C VAL A 43 5.86 5.01 -9.95
N ILE A 44 5.47 4.20 -8.98
CA ILE A 44 4.07 3.93 -8.65
C ILE A 44 3.77 4.54 -7.29
N LEU A 45 2.79 5.44 -7.25
CA LEU A 45 2.34 6.10 -6.02
C LEU A 45 1.29 5.24 -5.32
N MET A 46 1.37 5.13 -4.00
CA MET A 46 0.39 4.42 -3.18
C MET A 46 -0.04 5.31 -2.02
N GLN A 47 -1.35 5.54 -1.90
CA GLN A 47 -1.91 6.43 -0.89
C GLN A 47 -2.09 5.72 0.46
N TYR A 48 -1.91 6.47 1.56
CA TYR A 48 -2.38 6.09 2.89
C TYR A 48 -3.92 6.08 2.96
N THR A 49 -4.47 5.03 3.56
CA THR A 49 -5.93 4.89 3.74
C THR A 49 -6.49 5.84 4.80
N GLY A 50 -5.67 6.28 5.77
CA GLY A 50 -6.15 6.93 7.00
C GLY A 50 -6.31 5.97 8.18
N LEU A 51 -6.06 4.67 7.98
CA LEU A 51 -6.27 3.62 8.96
C LEU A 51 -4.97 2.90 9.32
N GLN A 52 -4.89 2.39 10.54
CA GLN A 52 -3.82 1.52 11.00
C GLN A 52 -4.34 0.10 11.18
N ASP A 53 -3.48 -0.88 10.96
CA ASP A 53 -3.76 -2.27 11.27
C ASP A 53 -3.69 -2.52 12.79
N LYS A 54 -3.97 -3.76 13.23
CA LYS A 54 -3.97 -4.11 14.66
C LYS A 54 -2.62 -3.91 15.38
N ASN A 55 -1.53 -3.80 14.62
CA ASN A 55 -0.17 -3.60 15.13
C ASN A 55 0.26 -2.12 15.04
N GLY A 56 -0.65 -1.20 14.70
CA GLY A 56 -0.37 0.22 14.55
C GLY A 56 0.32 0.60 13.23
N LYS A 57 0.43 -0.33 12.28
CA LYS A 57 1.05 -0.06 10.98
C LYS A 57 0.04 0.63 10.06
N GLU A 58 0.44 1.76 9.46
CA GLU A 58 -0.38 2.46 8.47
C GLU A 58 -0.73 1.56 7.28
N ILE A 59 -2.02 1.44 6.95
CA ILE A 59 -2.52 0.67 5.82
C ILE A 59 -2.49 1.55 4.56
N ARG A 60 -1.87 1.06 3.50
CA ARG A 60 -1.67 1.78 2.24
C ARG A 60 -2.17 0.99 1.05
N GLU A 61 -2.44 1.69 -0.05
CA GLU A 61 -2.75 1.05 -1.32
C GLU A 61 -1.66 0.04 -1.73
N GLY A 62 -2.08 -1.10 -2.26
CA GLY A 62 -1.21 -2.22 -2.63
C GLY A 62 -0.74 -3.09 -1.45
N ASP A 63 -1.06 -2.75 -0.20
CA ASP A 63 -0.79 -3.63 0.94
C ASP A 63 -1.61 -4.91 0.84
N ILE A 64 -1.03 -6.00 1.35
CA ILE A 64 -1.65 -7.32 1.45
C ILE A 64 -1.87 -7.61 2.93
N PHE A 65 -3.07 -8.04 3.28
CA PHE A 65 -3.46 -8.32 4.65
C PHE A 65 -4.34 -9.56 4.77
N HIS A 66 -4.52 -10.04 6.00
CA HIS A 66 -5.53 -11.02 6.35
C HIS A 66 -6.37 -10.55 7.56
N LEU A 67 -7.48 -11.24 7.80
CA LEU A 67 -8.45 -10.94 8.87
C LEU A 67 -8.46 -12.08 9.91
N GLY A 68 -7.27 -12.46 10.39
CA GLY A 68 -7.10 -13.61 11.30
C GLY A 68 -6.83 -14.95 10.61
N ASP A 69 -7.53 -15.28 9.52
CA ASP A 69 -7.20 -16.48 8.71
C ASP A 69 -6.11 -16.18 7.67
N LYS A 70 -4.92 -16.76 7.87
CA LYS A 70 -3.74 -16.54 7.01
C LYS A 70 -3.89 -17.10 5.59
N ASN A 71 -4.85 -17.99 5.37
CA ASN A 71 -5.12 -18.55 4.04
C ASN A 71 -5.95 -17.58 3.18
N ILE A 72 -6.70 -16.66 3.81
CA ILE A 72 -7.52 -15.68 3.12
C ILE A 72 -6.83 -14.32 3.12
N LYS A 73 -6.30 -13.96 1.96
CA LYS A 73 -5.56 -12.71 1.75
C LYS A 73 -6.39 -11.70 0.96
N TYR A 74 -6.17 -10.44 1.30
CA TYR A 74 -6.81 -9.30 0.65
C TYR A 74 -5.73 -8.33 0.20
N GLN A 75 -5.96 -7.63 -0.91
CA GLN A 75 -5.17 -6.53 -1.41
C GLN A 75 -5.94 -5.23 -1.20
N VAL A 76 -5.29 -4.19 -0.68
CA VAL A 76 -5.86 -2.84 -0.63
C VAL A 76 -5.84 -2.23 -2.03
N VAL A 77 -7.02 -1.90 -2.56
CA VAL A 77 -7.19 -1.32 -3.90
C VAL A 77 -8.15 -0.13 -3.85
N TRP A 78 -8.00 0.81 -4.78
CA TRP A 78 -9.05 1.80 -5.05
C TRP A 78 -10.19 1.10 -5.79
N ASN A 79 -11.41 1.23 -5.26
CA ASN A 79 -12.62 0.72 -5.87
C ASN A 79 -13.70 1.81 -5.86
N ASP A 80 -13.95 2.41 -7.02
CA ASP A 80 -14.89 3.51 -7.31
C ASP A 80 -14.84 4.71 -6.34
N THR A 81 -15.37 4.52 -5.13
CA THR A 81 -15.61 5.56 -4.13
C THR A 81 -14.56 5.58 -3.01
N GLY A 82 -13.68 4.57 -2.90
CA GLY A 82 -12.68 4.55 -1.85
C GLY A 82 -11.71 3.36 -1.89
N LEU A 83 -10.80 3.33 -0.91
CA LEU A 83 -9.87 2.22 -0.71
C LEU A 83 -10.57 1.08 0.04
N GLN A 84 -10.51 -0.12 -0.52
CA GLN A 84 -11.16 -1.32 0.00
C GLN A 84 -10.20 -2.53 -0.05
N GLY A 85 -10.50 -3.57 0.71
CA GLY A 85 -9.79 -4.85 0.63
C GLY A 85 -10.43 -5.76 -0.41
N LYS A 86 -9.76 -5.99 -1.54
CA LYS A 86 -10.17 -6.98 -2.53
C LYS A 86 -9.60 -8.35 -2.16
N GLN A 87 -10.46 -9.35 -2.00
CA GLN A 87 -9.99 -10.71 -1.73
C GLN A 87 -9.19 -11.23 -2.93
N ILE A 88 -8.01 -11.78 -2.67
CA ILE A 88 -7.17 -12.38 -3.71
C ILE A 88 -7.85 -13.66 -4.21
N ARG A 89 -7.90 -13.85 -5.54
CA ARG A 89 -8.57 -14.99 -6.24
C ARG A 89 -10.09 -15.07 -6.04
N SER A 90 -10.71 -13.99 -5.61
CA SER A 90 -12.16 -13.87 -5.49
C SER A 90 -12.61 -12.51 -6.01
N SER A 91 -13.91 -12.37 -6.29
CA SER A 91 -14.54 -11.09 -6.63
C SER A 91 -15.04 -10.33 -5.40
N SER A 92 -14.84 -10.87 -4.20
CA SER A 92 -15.31 -10.26 -2.96
C SER A 92 -14.46 -9.05 -2.54
N TYR A 93 -15.13 -8.07 -1.96
CA TYR A 93 -14.52 -6.89 -1.34
C TYR A 93 -14.92 -6.82 0.13
N THR A 94 -14.06 -6.20 0.93
CA THR A 94 -14.30 -5.95 2.34
C THR A 94 -13.94 -4.51 2.70
N ASP A 95 -14.68 -3.97 3.67
CA ASP A 95 -14.46 -2.61 4.17
C ASP A 95 -13.30 -2.58 5.17
N LEU A 96 -12.39 -1.62 5.00
CA LEU A 96 -11.21 -1.52 5.85
C LEU A 96 -11.52 -0.94 7.24
N GLN A 97 -12.52 -0.06 7.35
CA GLN A 97 -12.87 0.59 8.62
C GLN A 97 -13.58 -0.39 9.55
N TYR A 98 -14.52 -1.16 9.02
CA TYR A 98 -15.27 -2.16 9.77
C TYR A 98 -14.36 -3.22 10.39
N TRP A 99 -13.32 -3.65 9.65
CA TRP A 99 -12.41 -4.70 10.08
C TRP A 99 -11.10 -4.21 10.70
N GLY A 100 -10.92 -2.90 10.93
CA GLY A 100 -9.63 -2.30 11.32
C GLY A 100 -8.87 -3.04 12.43
N ASN A 101 -9.58 -3.46 13.48
CA ASN A 101 -8.99 -4.17 14.63
C ASN A 101 -8.53 -5.62 14.33
N CYS A 102 -8.93 -6.19 13.20
CA CYS A 102 -8.58 -7.55 12.78
C CYS A 102 -7.55 -7.58 11.66
N ILE A 103 -7.33 -6.45 10.97
CA ILE A 103 -6.39 -6.35 9.86
C ILE A 103 -4.96 -6.54 10.38
N GLU A 104 -4.21 -7.38 9.68
CA GLU A 104 -2.76 -7.52 9.84
C GLU A 104 -2.09 -7.41 8.47
N VAL A 105 -1.31 -6.35 8.26
CA VAL A 105 -0.61 -6.14 6.98
C VAL A 105 0.66 -6.98 6.94
N ILE A 106 0.69 -7.96 6.04
CA ILE A 106 1.76 -8.96 5.91
C ILE A 106 2.76 -8.67 4.77
N GLY A 107 2.50 -7.66 3.95
CA GLY A 107 3.37 -7.29 2.84
C GLY A 107 2.68 -6.35 1.86
N ASN A 108 3.24 -6.20 0.67
CA ASN A 108 2.60 -5.48 -0.43
C ASN A 108 2.91 -6.14 -1.78
N ILE A 109 2.14 -5.80 -2.81
CA ILE A 109 2.26 -6.42 -4.14
C ILE A 109 3.62 -6.19 -4.84
N TYR A 110 4.43 -5.23 -4.39
CA TYR A 110 5.71 -4.89 -5.01
C TYR A 110 6.90 -5.56 -4.32
N GLU A 111 6.95 -5.51 -2.98
CA GLU A 111 8.03 -6.09 -2.18
C GLU A 111 7.79 -7.58 -1.87
N ASN A 112 6.53 -8.05 -1.97
CA ASN A 112 6.13 -9.41 -1.66
C ASN A 112 5.23 -10.03 -2.74
N PRO A 113 5.69 -10.11 -4.01
CA PRO A 113 4.88 -10.65 -5.10
C PRO A 113 4.43 -12.10 -4.86
N GLU A 114 5.20 -12.89 -4.10
CA GLU A 114 4.88 -14.25 -3.69
C GLU A 114 3.57 -14.36 -2.89
N LEU A 115 3.16 -13.31 -2.17
CA LEU A 115 1.92 -13.34 -1.38
C LEU A 115 0.66 -13.42 -2.23
N THR A 116 0.75 -13.03 -3.50
CA THR A 116 -0.34 -13.08 -4.49
C THR A 116 -0.28 -14.33 -5.37
N LYS A 117 0.86 -15.01 -5.41
CA LYS A 117 1.11 -16.22 -6.19
C LYS A 117 0.72 -17.46 -5.39
N GLU A 118 0.36 -18.52 -6.08
CA GLU A 118 0.09 -19.84 -5.52
C GLU A 118 1.28 -20.72 -5.89
#